data_AF-A0A7W5MIF5-F1
#
_entry.id   AF-A0A7W5MIF5-F1
#
_cell.length_a   1.000
_cell.length_b   1.000
_cell.length_c   1.000
_cell.angle_alpha   90.00
_cell.angle_beta   90.00
_cell.angle_gamma   90.00
#
_symmetry.space_group_name_H-M   'P 1'
#
loop_
_entity.id
_entity.type
_entity.pdbx_description
1 polymer ?
#
loop_
_entity_poly.entity_id
_entity_poly.type
_entity_poly.pdbx_seq_one_letter_code
_entity_poly.pdbx_strand_id
1 'polypeptide(L)'
;MDTATSPAVDRIARVLAGQHLSANGHGQSESASAQVEATWKDYRDDAIAVLHTLRAPSPAMAAAGDVAVWERMVLAAIAEAKPGIVM
;
A
#
# COMPACT_ATOMS: atom_id res chain seq x y z
N MET A 1 -2.86 12.09 -15.96
CA MET A 1 -2.50 11.55 -14.63
C MET A 1 -1.40 10.53 -14.86
N ASP A 2 -0.29 10.67 -14.16
CA ASP A 2 0.85 9.78 -14.32
C ASP A 2 0.63 8.47 -13.57
N THR A 3 1.21 7.38 -14.07
CA THR A 3 1.20 6.08 -13.39
C THR A 3 2.39 6.01 -12.45
N ALA A 4 2.16 5.50 -11.23
CA ALA A 4 3.26 5.23 -10.31
C ALA A 4 4.14 4.11 -10.87
N THR A 5 5.46 4.25 -10.73
CA THR A 5 6.44 3.25 -11.20
C THR A 5 6.68 2.13 -10.19
N SER A 6 6.17 2.26 -8.96
CA SER A 6 6.30 1.27 -7.90
C SER A 6 4.97 0.63 -7.52
N PRO A 7 4.99 -0.65 -7.09
CA PRO A 7 3.81 -1.37 -6.64
C PRO A 7 3.01 -0.60 -5.59
N ALA A 8 1.69 -0.78 -5.56
CA ALA A 8 0.85 -0.15 -4.54
C ALA A 8 1.21 -0.64 -3.12
N VAL A 9 1.51 -1.93 -2.97
CA VAL A 9 1.92 -2.53 -1.69
C VAL A 9 3.18 -1.87 -1.12
N ASP A 10 4.18 -1.62 -1.97
CA ASP A 10 5.45 -0.99 -1.60
C ASP A 10 5.27 0.44 -1.11
N ARG A 11 4.33 1.17 -1.72
CA ARG A 11 4.01 2.55 -1.35
C ARG A 11 3.25 2.60 -0.03
N ILE A 12 2.25 1.72 0.16
CA ILE A 12 1.49 1.62 1.41
C ILE A 12 2.43 1.21 2.55
N ALA A 13 3.28 0.20 2.34
CA ALA A 13 4.23 -0.27 3.34
C ALA A 13 5.22 0.82 3.78
N ARG A 14 5.69 1.68 2.86
CA ARG A 14 6.51 2.86 3.19
C ARG A 14 5.74 3.89 4.02
N VAL A 15 4.44 4.09 3.75
CA VAL A 15 3.59 4.96 4.57
C VAL A 15 3.46 4.40 5.99
N LEU A 16 3.21 3.09 6.14
CA LEU A 16 3.10 2.43 7.45
C LEU A 16 4.41 2.53 8.24
N ALA A 17 5.55 2.20 7.60
CA ALA A 17 6.87 2.38 8.20
C ALA A 17 7.13 3.83 8.62
N GLY A 18 6.79 4.79 7.74
CA GLY A 18 6.92 6.22 8.04
C GLY A 18 6.07 6.65 9.23
N GLN A 19 4.85 6.15 9.36
CA GLN A 19 3.98 6.42 10.50
C GLN A 19 4.60 5.94 11.81
N HIS A 20 5.25 4.76 11.82
CA HIS A 20 5.87 4.20 13.03
C HIS A 20 7.21 4.83 13.39
N LEU A 21 7.99 5.27 12.41
CA LEU A 21 9.37 5.73 12.63
C LEU A 21 9.48 7.26 12.80
N SER A 22 8.68 8.02 12.06
CA SER A 22 8.77 9.47 11.99
C SER A 22 8.20 10.16 13.21
N ALA A 23 8.86 11.21 13.68
CA ALA A 23 8.34 12.14 14.69
C ALA A 23 7.08 12.89 14.22
N ASN A 24 6.86 12.99 12.90
CA ASN A 24 5.62 13.54 12.34
C ASN A 24 4.47 12.51 12.31
N GLY A 25 4.76 11.25 12.66
CA GLY A 25 3.79 10.18 12.88
C GLY A 25 3.67 9.85 14.35
N HIS A 26 3.97 8.61 14.71
CA HIS A 26 3.99 8.10 16.08
C HIS A 26 5.39 7.68 16.55
N GLY A 27 6.40 7.88 15.70
CA GLY A 27 7.79 7.57 16.01
C GLY A 27 8.53 8.74 16.64
N GLN A 28 9.85 8.66 16.62
CA GLN A 28 10.75 9.64 17.26
C GLN A 28 11.82 10.18 16.32
N SER A 29 11.90 9.68 15.08
CA SER A 29 12.93 10.13 14.14
C SER A 29 12.49 11.42 13.44
N GLU A 30 13.26 12.49 13.63
CA GLU A 30 13.05 13.77 12.92
C GLU A 30 13.28 13.62 11.40
N SER A 31 14.10 12.65 10.97
CA SER A 31 14.35 12.32 9.56
C SER A 31 14.35 10.81 9.35
N ALA A 32 13.16 10.27 9.06
CA ALA A 32 12.93 8.83 8.99
C ALA A 32 13.22 8.20 7.62
N SER A 33 13.53 8.98 6.57
CA SER A 33 13.64 8.50 5.18
C SER A 33 14.53 7.25 5.02
N ALA A 34 15.77 7.29 5.53
CA ALA A 34 16.70 6.17 5.42
C ALA A 34 16.20 4.93 6.19
N GLN A 35 15.54 5.13 7.35
CA GLN A 35 15.01 4.04 8.16
C GLN A 35 13.78 3.41 7.49
N VAL A 36 12.92 4.22 6.86
CA VAL A 36 11.78 3.75 6.06
C VAL A 36 12.28 2.89 4.91
N GLU A 37 13.26 3.35 4.12
CA GLU A 37 13.79 2.54 3.01
C GLU A 37 14.41 1.22 3.47
N ALA A 38 15.00 1.20 4.67
CA ALA A 38 15.57 -0.02 5.25
C ALA A 38 14.52 -1.03 5.75
N THR A 39 13.38 -0.57 6.25
CA THR A 39 12.44 -1.41 7.04
C THR A 39 11.06 -1.60 6.42
N TRP A 40 10.69 -0.85 5.36
CA TRP A 40 9.33 -0.90 4.81
C TRP A 40 8.87 -2.31 4.42
N LYS A 41 9.80 -3.19 4.05
CA LYS A 41 9.46 -4.57 3.65
C LYS A 41 8.79 -5.36 4.78
N ASP A 42 9.08 -5.01 6.04
CA ASP A 42 8.49 -5.65 7.22
C ASP A 42 7.01 -5.29 7.38
N TYR A 43 6.55 -4.22 6.72
CA TYR A 43 5.16 -3.74 6.74
C TYR A 43 4.36 -4.20 5.50
N ARG A 44 4.91 -5.13 4.69
CA ARG A 44 4.24 -5.59 3.46
C ARG A 44 2.95 -6.35 3.74
N ASP A 45 2.93 -7.20 4.76
CA ASP A 45 1.74 -7.99 5.08
C ASP A 45 0.58 -7.09 5.52
N ASP A 46 0.87 -6.07 6.32
CA ASP A 46 -0.10 -5.03 6.69
C ASP A 46 -0.57 -4.23 5.46
N ALA A 47 0.33 -3.88 4.55
CA ALA A 47 -0.04 -3.21 3.31
C ALA A 47 -0.96 -4.06 2.41
N ILE A 48 -0.75 -5.38 2.37
CA ILE A 48 -1.66 -6.32 1.68
C ILE A 48 -3.02 -6.36 2.39
N ALA A 49 -3.05 -6.35 3.74
CA ALA A 49 -4.29 -6.31 4.50
C ALA A 49 -5.11 -5.03 4.21
N VAL A 50 -4.44 -3.88 4.04
CA VAL A 50 -5.08 -2.63 3.60
C VAL A 50 -5.72 -2.81 2.22
N LEU A 51 -4.98 -3.34 1.23
CA LEU A 51 -5.54 -3.61 -0.10
C LEU A 51 -6.71 -4.59 -0.05
N HIS A 52 -6.65 -5.60 0.82
CA HIS A 52 -7.74 -6.54 1.02
C HIS A 52 -9.02 -5.88 1.53
N THR A 53 -8.90 -4.89 2.41
CA THR A 53 -10.01 -4.05 2.88
C THR A 53 -10.57 -3.21 1.72
N LEU A 54 -9.70 -2.64 0.90
CA LEU A 54 -10.09 -1.78 -0.22
C LEU A 54 -10.83 -2.50 -1.34
N ARG A 55 -10.84 -3.85 -1.40
CA ARG A 55 -11.58 -4.61 -2.42
C ARG A 55 -13.07 -4.29 -2.45
N ALA A 56 -13.65 -3.96 -1.31
CA ALA A 56 -15.06 -3.58 -1.20
C ALA A 56 -15.19 -2.04 -1.13
N PRO A 57 -15.58 -1.36 -2.21
CA PRO A 57 -15.77 0.09 -2.18
C PRO A 57 -16.97 0.46 -1.30
N SER A 58 -16.90 1.64 -0.66
CA SER A 58 -18.05 2.21 0.06
C SER A 58 -19.16 2.66 -0.91
N PRO A 59 -20.40 2.92 -0.44
CA PRO A 59 -21.47 3.42 -1.29
C PRO A 59 -21.12 4.72 -2.03
N ALA A 60 -20.38 5.63 -1.38
CA ALA A 60 -19.91 6.87 -2.01
C ALA A 60 -18.91 6.60 -3.14
N MET A 61 -18.00 5.62 -2.95
CA MET A 61 -17.07 5.21 -4.00
C MET A 61 -17.79 4.54 -5.17
N ALA A 62 -18.78 3.69 -4.89
CA ALA A 62 -19.61 3.05 -5.90
C ALA A 62 -20.44 4.07 -6.70
N ALA A 63 -20.90 5.16 -6.07
CA ALA A 63 -21.60 6.25 -6.75
C ALA A 63 -20.68 7.09 -7.65
N ALA A 64 -19.37 7.10 -7.36
CA ALA A 64 -18.38 7.89 -8.10
C ALA A 64 -17.84 7.19 -9.36
N GLY A 65 -18.06 5.88 -9.52
CA GLY A 65 -17.48 5.13 -10.64
C GLY A 65 -17.92 3.67 -10.75
N ASP A 66 -17.13 2.87 -11.45
CA ASP A 66 -17.44 1.45 -11.70
C ASP A 66 -16.79 0.55 -10.64
N VAL A 67 -17.65 -0.15 -9.88
CA VAL A 67 -17.26 -1.09 -8.81
C VAL A 67 -16.42 -2.25 -9.34
N ALA A 68 -16.77 -2.80 -10.50
CA ALA A 68 -16.06 -3.94 -11.08
C ALA A 68 -14.68 -3.54 -11.60
N VAL A 69 -14.53 -2.33 -12.16
CA VAL A 69 -13.22 -1.77 -12.51
C VAL A 69 -12.35 -1.60 -11.27
N TRP A 70 -12.91 -1.01 -10.21
CA TRP A 70 -12.22 -0.83 -8.94
C TRP A 70 -11.72 -2.15 -8.36
N GLU A 71 -12.59 -3.15 -8.25
CA GLU A 71 -12.23 -4.48 -7.75
C GLU A 71 -11.08 -5.09 -8.56
N ARG A 72 -11.14 -5.04 -9.90
CA ARG A 72 -10.07 -5.55 -10.77
C ARG A 72 -8.73 -4.85 -10.54
N MET A 73 -8.74 -3.53 -10.33
CA MET A 73 -7.52 -2.77 -10.03
C MET A 73 -6.90 -3.17 -8.69
N VAL A 74 -7.72 -3.32 -7.64
CA VAL A 74 -7.24 -3.75 -6.33
C VAL A 74 -6.73 -5.19 -6.37
N LEU A 75 -7.42 -6.09 -7.08
CA LEU A 75 -6.95 -7.47 -7.28
C LEU A 75 -5.63 -7.53 -8.05
N ALA A 76 -5.43 -6.69 -9.07
CA ALA A 76 -4.15 -6.59 -9.77
C ALA A 76 -3.02 -6.15 -8.84
N ALA A 77 -3.26 -5.16 -7.96
CA ALA A 77 -2.29 -4.71 -6.97
C ALA A 77 -1.94 -5.83 -5.94
N ILE A 78 -2.93 -6.62 -5.51
CA ILE A 78 -2.70 -7.77 -4.62
C ILE A 78 -1.91 -8.87 -5.35
N ALA A 79 -2.20 -9.12 -6.63
CA ALA A 79 -1.51 -10.13 -7.41
C ALA A 79 -0.03 -9.76 -7.63
N GLU A 80 0.26 -8.50 -7.93
CA GLU A 80 1.62 -7.95 -8.03
C GLU A 80 2.41 -8.09 -6.71
N ALA A 81 1.73 -8.04 -5.56
CA ALA A 81 2.35 -8.17 -4.25
C ALA A 81 2.84 -9.58 -3.92
N LYS A 82 2.38 -10.61 -4.64
CA LYS A 82 2.82 -11.99 -4.39
C LYS A 82 4.25 -12.18 -4.91
N PRO A 83 5.15 -12.79 -4.12
CA PRO A 83 6.45 -13.19 -4.65
C PRO A 83 6.23 -14.10 -5.86
N GLY A 84 6.84 -13.76 -7.00
CA GLY A 84 6.83 -14.66 -8.14
C GLY A 84 7.39 -16.01 -7.70
N ILE A 85 6.65 -17.09 -7.95
CA ILE A 85 7.23 -18.43 -7.85
C ILE A 85 8.32 -18.45 -8.91
N VAL A 86 9.57 -18.33 -8.48
CA VAL A 86 10.72 -18.66 -9.33
C VAL A 86 10.65 -20.18 -9.49
N MET A 87 10.13 -20.64 -10.63
CA MET A 87 10.20 -22.04 -11.04
C MET A 87 11.61 -22.34 -11.54
#